data_AF-A0AAV4HGK5-F1
#
_entry.id   AF-A0AAV4HGK5-F1
#
_cell.length_a   1.000
_cell.length_b   1.000
_cell.length_c   1.000
_cell.angle_alpha   90.00
_cell.angle_beta   90.00
_cell.angle_gamma   90.00
#
_symmetry.space_group_name_H-M   'P 1'
#
loop_
_entity.id
_entity.type
_entity.pdbx_description
1 polymer ?
#
loop_
_entity_poly.entity_id
_entity_poly.type
_entity_poly.pdbx_seq_one_letter_code
_entity_poly.pdbx_strand_id
1 'polypeptide(L)'
;MTNIKISIVVRKRLLEAFIETVLLYGCEAWTIDERSKSSLEAAEMWFLRRMMRIPCTAKKTNEEILTEAQTTRQLMTKIRKRQAKFVGNVIRRNQLEHLVKTGKFDGKRGRGRPREKMLDSLADWMNIEKPSEMIRKMSCRVGWRSLIAHASWHGT
;
A
#
# COMPACT_ATOMS: atom_id res chain seq x y z
N MET A 1 15.59 12.43 -16.28
CA MET A 1 14.50 11.75 -17.01
C MET A 1 13.99 12.60 -18.20
N THR A 2 14.88 13.21 -18.99
CA THR A 2 14.55 14.27 -19.97
C THR A 2 14.83 13.88 -21.42
N ASN A 3 15.39 12.70 -21.67
CA ASN A 3 15.80 12.27 -23.01
C ASN A 3 14.64 11.58 -23.76
N ILE A 4 14.25 12.14 -24.91
CA ILE A 4 13.15 11.68 -25.77
C ILE A 4 13.44 10.31 -26.41
N LYS A 5 14.72 9.93 -26.54
CA LYS A 5 15.14 8.68 -27.19
C LYS A 5 14.94 7.43 -26.33
N ILE A 6 14.56 7.56 -25.05
CA ILE A 6 14.38 6.43 -24.15
C ILE A 6 12.93 5.92 -24.26
N SER A 7 12.77 4.61 -24.46
CA SER A 7 11.45 3.98 -24.54
C SER A 7 10.63 4.21 -23.26
N ILE A 8 9.30 4.26 -23.39
CA ILE A 8 8.41 4.45 -22.25
C ILE A 8 8.54 3.34 -21.21
N VAL A 9 8.85 2.11 -21.66
CA VAL A 9 9.09 0.94 -20.81
C VAL A 9 10.30 1.16 -19.89
N VAL A 10 11.41 1.67 -20.41
CA VAL A 10 12.62 1.94 -19.60
C VAL A 10 12.35 3.07 -18.61
N ARG A 11 11.64 4.13 -19.03
CA ARG A 11 11.24 5.21 -18.14
C ARG A 11 10.34 4.73 -17.00
N LYS A 12 9.40 3.82 -17.30
CA LYS A 12 8.52 3.19 -16.32
C LYS A 12 9.32 2.39 -15.30
N ARG A 13 10.22 1.50 -15.75
CA ARG A 13 11.07 0.71 -14.85
C ARG A 13 11.95 1.58 -13.94
N LEU A 14 12.51 2.66 -14.49
CA LEU A 14 13.29 3.61 -13.69
C LEU A 14 12.42 4.31 -12.65
N LEU A 15 11.26 4.80 -13.06
CA LEU A 15 10.31 5.45 -12.16
C LEU A 15 9.88 4.48 -11.05
N GLU A 16 9.54 3.25 -11.38
CA GLU A 16 9.23 2.20 -10.41
C GLU A 16 10.41 1.97 -9.47
N ALA A 17 11.65 1.85 -9.95
CA ALA A 17 12.82 1.67 -9.09
C ALA A 17 13.04 2.85 -8.10
N PHE A 18 12.83 4.09 -8.55
CA PHE A 18 12.96 5.27 -7.67
C PHE A 18 11.79 5.41 -6.69
N ILE A 19 10.55 5.24 -7.17
CA ILE A 19 9.37 5.27 -6.31
C ILE A 19 9.44 4.16 -5.28
N GLU A 20 9.82 2.95 -5.68
CA GLU A 20 9.92 1.81 -4.78
C GLU A 20 11.02 1.95 -3.74
N THR A 21 12.11 2.66 -4.05
CA THR A 21 13.17 2.91 -3.07
C THR A 21 12.81 4.03 -2.11
N VAL A 22 12.23 5.14 -2.60
CA VAL A 22 11.94 6.32 -1.78
C VAL A 22 10.62 6.17 -1.01
N LEU A 23 9.51 5.85 -1.69
CA LEU A 23 8.19 5.79 -1.04
C LEU A 23 7.98 4.54 -0.20
N LEU A 24 8.57 3.40 -0.59
CA LEU A 24 8.40 2.17 0.18
C LEU A 24 9.42 2.03 1.31
N TYR A 25 10.30 3.01 1.49
CA TYR A 25 11.15 3.06 2.66
C TYR A 25 10.30 3.35 3.91
N GLY A 26 10.26 2.40 4.84
CA GLY A 26 9.51 2.55 6.10
C GLY A 26 7.98 2.52 5.98
N CYS A 27 7.42 2.32 4.79
CA CYS A 27 5.96 2.27 4.58
C CYS A 27 5.27 1.15 5.38
N GLU A 28 6.05 0.14 5.78
CA GLU A 28 5.61 -1.00 6.60
C GLU A 28 5.07 -0.59 7.97
N ALA A 29 5.53 0.54 8.51
CA ALA A 29 5.14 1.06 9.83
C ALA A 29 4.08 2.17 9.77
N TRP A 30 3.63 2.58 8.58
CA TRP A 30 2.69 3.69 8.43
C TRP A 30 1.26 3.29 8.72
N THR A 31 0.54 4.10 9.48
CA THR A 31 -0.92 4.05 9.52
C THR A 31 -1.46 4.91 8.38
N ILE A 32 -2.02 4.27 7.35
CA ILE A 32 -2.56 4.96 6.17
C ILE A 32 -3.99 5.39 6.49
N ASP A 33 -4.21 6.71 6.53
CA ASP A 33 -5.55 7.28 6.55
C ASP A 33 -6.07 7.54 5.12
N GLU A 34 -7.35 7.85 4.99
CA GLU A 34 -7.97 8.12 3.68
C GLU A 34 -7.33 9.32 2.96
N ARG A 35 -6.85 10.32 3.71
CA ARG A 35 -6.14 11.48 3.14
C ARG A 35 -4.78 11.05 2.56
N SER A 36 -4.01 10.23 3.28
CA SER A 36 -2.75 9.69 2.77
C SER A 36 -2.97 8.79 1.58
N LYS A 37 -4.04 7.97 1.59
CA LYS A 37 -4.41 7.14 0.43
C LYS A 37 -4.68 8.01 -0.80
N SER A 38 -5.54 9.02 -0.68
CA SER A 38 -5.83 9.95 -1.78
C SER A 38 -4.58 10.69 -2.26
N SER A 39 -3.70 11.09 -1.34
CA SER A 39 -2.42 11.74 -1.66
C SER A 39 -1.47 10.82 -2.41
N LEU A 40 -1.42 9.53 -2.04
CA LEU A 40 -0.60 8.51 -2.72
C LEU A 40 -1.12 8.23 -4.15
N GLU A 41 -2.44 8.15 -4.33
CA GLU A 41 -3.05 8.00 -5.65
C GLU A 41 -2.76 9.22 -6.54
N ALA A 42 -2.89 10.42 -5.99
CA ALA A 42 -2.55 11.65 -6.70
C ALA A 42 -1.06 11.71 -7.07
N ALA A 43 -0.18 11.28 -6.17
CA ALA A 43 1.26 11.20 -6.44
C ALA A 43 1.56 10.19 -7.57
N GLU A 44 0.94 9.00 -7.56
CA GLU A 44 1.08 8.01 -8.63
C GLU A 44 0.66 8.59 -9.99
N MET A 45 -0.48 9.28 -10.05
CA MET A 45 -0.93 9.98 -11.25
C MET A 45 0.02 11.10 -11.69
N TRP A 46 0.58 11.84 -10.74
CA TRP A 46 1.56 12.90 -11.03
C TRP A 46 2.84 12.33 -11.66
N PHE A 47 3.36 11.23 -11.12
CA PHE A 47 4.54 10.56 -11.69
C PHE A 47 4.28 10.04 -13.11
N LEU A 48 3.10 9.43 -13.35
CA LEU A 48 2.71 8.95 -14.69
C LEU A 48 2.59 10.10 -15.70
N ARG A 49 1.94 11.21 -15.33
CA ARG A 49 1.84 12.41 -16.16
C ARG A 49 3.22 12.97 -16.49
N ARG A 50 4.12 13.02 -15.50
CA ARG A 50 5.49 13.52 -15.69
C ARG A 50 6.32 12.62 -16.60
N MET A 51 6.19 11.30 -16.46
CA MET A 51 6.85 10.30 -17.30
C MET A 51 6.42 10.38 -18.76
N MET A 52 5.11 10.57 -18.99
CA MET A 52 4.52 10.69 -20.33
C MET A 52 4.57 12.11 -20.90
N ARG A 53 5.02 13.09 -20.12
CA ARG A 53 5.12 14.52 -20.50
C ARG A 53 3.77 15.12 -20.92
N ILE A 54 2.69 14.67 -20.30
CA ILE A 54 1.35 15.19 -20.58
C ILE A 54 1.23 16.57 -19.91
N PRO A 55 1.01 17.66 -20.67
CA PRO A 55 0.82 18.97 -20.09
C PRO A 55 -0.54 19.03 -19.37
N CYS A 56 -0.65 19.85 -18.33
CA CYS A 56 -1.92 20.03 -17.62
C CYS A 56 -3.03 20.58 -18.54
N THR A 57 -2.67 21.29 -19.62
CA THR A 57 -3.59 21.82 -20.63
C THR A 57 -4.27 20.74 -21.47
N ALA A 58 -3.73 19.51 -21.51
CA ALA A 58 -4.31 18.41 -22.27
C ALA A 58 -5.67 17.95 -21.73
N LYS A 59 -6.06 18.36 -20.51
CA LYS A 59 -7.34 18.02 -19.85
C LYS A 59 -7.70 16.51 -19.87
N LYS A 60 -6.70 15.63 -19.96
CA LYS A 60 -6.89 14.17 -19.93
C LYS A 60 -7.34 13.69 -18.56
N THR A 61 -8.30 12.77 -18.55
CA THR A 61 -8.80 12.12 -17.34
C THR A 61 -7.76 11.15 -16.77
N ASN A 62 -7.91 10.73 -15.51
CA ASN A 62 -6.97 9.79 -14.90
C ASN A 62 -7.05 8.39 -15.53
N GLU A 63 -8.22 7.97 -15.99
CA GLU A 63 -8.45 6.67 -16.63
C GLU A 63 -7.81 6.59 -18.02
N GLU A 64 -7.88 7.67 -18.80
CA GLU A 64 -7.20 7.78 -20.10
C GLU A 64 -5.69 7.63 -19.94
N ILE A 65 -5.12 8.25 -18.91
CA ILE A 65 -3.68 8.21 -18.63
C ILE A 65 -3.22 6.81 -18.21
N LEU A 66 -4.03 6.12 -17.40
CA LEU A 66 -3.75 4.74 -17.02
C LEU A 66 -3.81 3.79 -18.23
N THR A 67 -4.79 4.00 -19.10
CA THR A 67 -4.96 3.24 -20.35
C THR A 67 -3.77 3.46 -21.30
N GLU A 68 -3.37 4.72 -21.50
CA GLU A 68 -2.24 5.09 -22.35
C GLU A 68 -0.89 4.59 -21.78
N ALA A 69 -0.74 4.61 -20.46
CA ALA A 69 0.42 4.04 -19.77
C ALA A 69 0.39 2.50 -19.68
N GLN A 70 -0.69 1.85 -20.14
CA GLN A 70 -0.96 0.42 -20.02
C GLN A 70 -0.68 -0.09 -18.60
N THR A 71 -1.20 0.63 -17.61
CA THR A 71 -0.93 0.34 -16.20
C THR A 71 -2.17 0.57 -15.34
N THR A 72 -2.25 -0.20 -14.26
CA THR A 72 -3.19 0.04 -13.17
C THR A 72 -2.47 0.77 -12.04
N ARG A 73 -3.25 1.30 -11.08
CA ARG A 73 -2.70 1.81 -9.82
C ARG A 73 -2.12 0.64 -9.02
N GLN A 74 -0.85 0.74 -8.65
CA GLN A 74 -0.13 -0.34 -7.99
C GLN A 74 0.49 0.07 -6.67
N LEU A 75 0.68 1.37 -6.45
CA LEU A 75 1.42 1.86 -5.29
C LEU A 75 0.77 1.43 -3.96
N MET A 76 -0.56 1.62 -3.84
CA MET A 76 -1.30 1.25 -2.64
C MET A 76 -1.22 -0.26 -2.37
N THR A 77 -1.43 -1.09 -3.40
CA THR A 77 -1.35 -2.55 -3.32
C THR A 77 0.07 -3.01 -2.94
N LYS A 78 1.12 -2.36 -3.47
CA LYS A 78 2.52 -2.63 -3.09
C LYS A 78 2.78 -2.30 -1.62
N ILE A 79 2.31 -1.16 -1.13
CA ILE A 79 2.45 -0.76 0.28
C ILE A 79 1.73 -1.76 1.19
N ARG A 80 0.46 -2.07 0.90
CA ARG A 80 -0.34 -3.04 1.68
C ARG A 80 0.31 -4.42 1.72
N LYS A 81 0.86 -4.87 0.61
CA LYS A 81 1.61 -6.14 0.52
C LYS A 81 2.85 -6.14 1.41
N ARG A 82 3.59 -5.03 1.49
CA ARG A 82 4.75 -4.88 2.39
C ARG A 82 4.32 -4.85 3.85
N GLN A 83 3.32 -4.04 4.20
CA GLN A 83 2.73 -4.00 5.55
C GLN A 83 2.28 -5.39 6.01
N ALA A 84 1.54 -6.13 5.18
CA ALA A 84 1.10 -7.48 5.49
C ALA A 84 2.27 -8.45 5.71
N LYS A 85 3.32 -8.36 4.88
CA LYS A 85 4.53 -9.18 5.07
C LYS A 85 5.24 -8.84 6.39
N PHE A 86 5.39 -7.56 6.69
CA PHE A 86 6.02 -7.06 7.91
C PHE A 86 5.24 -7.52 9.15
N VAL A 87 3.94 -7.24 9.22
CA VAL A 87 3.09 -7.64 10.36
C VAL A 87 3.11 -9.16 10.55
N GLY A 88 2.98 -9.94 9.47
CA GLY A 88 3.08 -11.39 9.57
C GLY A 88 4.44 -11.88 10.07
N ASN A 89 5.53 -11.20 9.70
CA ASN A 89 6.87 -11.53 10.21
C ASN A 89 7.02 -11.17 11.69
N VAL A 90 6.49 -10.03 12.13
CA VAL A 90 6.50 -9.60 13.54
C VAL A 90 5.71 -10.60 14.40
N ILE A 91 4.51 -10.99 13.97
CA ILE A 91 3.68 -11.96 14.71
C ILE A 91 4.37 -13.32 14.80
N ARG A 92 5.00 -13.81 13.71
CA ARG A 92 5.66 -15.12 13.69
C ARG A 92 6.98 -15.17 14.45
N ARG A 93 7.75 -14.07 14.45
CA ARG A 93 9.06 -14.04 15.12
C ARG A 93 8.94 -14.03 16.63
N ASN A 94 7.75 -13.73 17.17
CA ASN A 94 7.54 -13.74 18.61
C ASN A 94 8.64 -12.93 19.35
N GLN A 95 9.17 -11.87 18.72
CA GLN A 95 10.26 -11.04 19.27
C GLN A 95 9.71 -9.74 19.91
N LEU A 96 8.37 -9.65 20.04
CA LEU A 96 7.56 -8.52 20.54
C LEU A 96 6.24 -9.03 21.18
N GLU A 97 6.29 -10.22 21.81
CA GLU A 97 5.11 -11.07 22.03
C GLU A 97 3.97 -10.50 22.88
N HIS A 98 4.18 -9.40 23.62
CA HIS A 98 3.31 -8.97 24.72
C HIS A 98 2.84 -7.50 24.68
N LEU A 99 3.54 -6.57 24.01
CA LEU A 99 3.17 -5.13 24.05
C LEU A 99 2.03 -4.75 23.09
N VAL A 100 1.84 -5.49 21.99
CA VAL A 100 0.94 -5.13 20.86
C VAL A 100 -0.23 -6.11 20.67
N LYS A 101 -0.18 -7.35 21.19
CA LYS A 101 -1.27 -8.34 21.03
C LYS A 101 -2.64 -7.86 21.54
N THR A 102 -2.67 -6.88 22.45
CA THR A 102 -3.90 -6.37 23.05
C THR A 102 -4.32 -5.01 22.49
N GLY A 103 -3.39 -4.14 22.07
CA GLY A 103 -3.70 -2.75 21.70
C GLY A 103 -4.53 -1.97 22.73
N LYS A 104 -4.72 -2.51 23.95
CA LYS A 104 -5.13 -1.77 25.12
C LYS A 104 -3.83 -1.24 25.71
N PHE A 105 -3.38 -0.10 25.20
CA PHE A 105 -2.82 0.84 26.15
C PHE A 105 -3.94 1.08 27.16
N ASP A 106 -3.71 0.75 28.44
CA ASP A 106 -4.70 0.97 29.47
C ASP A 106 -4.97 2.48 29.53
N GLY A 107 -6.10 2.90 28.97
CA GLY A 107 -6.33 4.31 28.66
C GLY A 107 -7.64 4.53 27.92
N LYS A 108 -8.43 5.50 28.38
CA LYS A 108 -9.61 5.96 27.66
C LYS A 108 -9.15 6.68 26.38
N ARG A 109 -9.73 6.32 25.24
CA ARG A 109 -9.52 7.07 23.99
C ARG A 109 -10.00 8.51 24.20
N GLY A 110 -9.24 9.47 23.68
CA GLY A 110 -9.68 10.87 23.65
C GLY A 110 -11.02 11.02 22.92
N ARG A 111 -11.79 12.06 23.26
CA ARG A 111 -13.01 12.41 22.53
C ARG A 111 -12.65 12.80 21.09
N GLY A 112 -13.37 12.23 20.10
CA GLY A 112 -13.17 12.49 18.67
C GLY A 112 -13.17 11.21 17.82
N ARG A 113 -12.94 11.33 16.50
CA ARG A 113 -12.83 10.17 15.60
C ARG A 113 -11.59 9.34 15.99
N PRO A 114 -11.74 8.05 16.35
CA PRO A 114 -10.61 7.19 16.65
C PRO A 114 -9.66 7.08 15.46
N ARG A 115 -8.35 7.05 15.72
CA ARG A 115 -7.37 6.72 14.68
C ARG A 115 -7.60 5.29 14.21
N GLU A 116 -7.54 5.08 12.91
CA GLU A 116 -7.61 3.74 12.31
C GLU A 116 -6.44 2.90 12.80
N LYS A 117 -6.71 1.65 13.18
CA LYS A 117 -5.63 0.72 13.51
C LYS A 117 -5.14 0.09 12.23
N MET A 118 -3.83 -0.08 12.12
CA MET A 118 -3.21 -0.78 10.99
C MET A 118 -3.79 -2.19 10.79
N LEU A 119 -4.06 -2.94 11.87
CA LEU A 119 -4.68 -4.27 11.77
C LEU A 119 -6.12 -4.23 11.27
N ASP A 120 -6.91 -3.26 11.73
CA ASP A 120 -8.31 -3.10 11.32
C ASP A 120 -8.33 -2.72 9.82
N SER A 121 -7.51 -1.76 9.40
CA SER A 121 -7.37 -1.33 8.00
C SER A 121 -6.83 -2.43 7.06
N LEU A 122 -5.95 -3.30 7.55
CA LEU A 122 -5.49 -4.48 6.79
C LEU A 122 -6.56 -5.57 6.71
N ALA A 123 -7.45 -5.68 7.70
CA ALA A 123 -8.53 -6.64 7.72
C ALA A 123 -9.56 -6.28 6.65
N ASP A 124 -9.90 -5.00 6.58
CA ASP A 124 -10.76 -4.43 5.54
C ASP A 124 -10.18 -4.71 4.15
N TRP A 125 -8.88 -4.46 3.93
CA TRP A 125 -8.21 -4.72 2.64
C TRP A 125 -8.21 -6.20 2.24
N MET A 126 -8.13 -7.11 3.21
CA MET A 126 -8.12 -8.56 2.98
C MET A 126 -9.53 -9.19 3.03
N ASN A 127 -10.58 -8.39 3.22
CA ASN A 127 -11.95 -8.83 3.42
C ASN A 127 -12.09 -9.86 4.56
N ILE A 128 -11.48 -9.58 5.71
CA ILE A 128 -11.55 -10.40 6.92
C ILE A 128 -12.38 -9.64 7.97
N GLU A 129 -13.47 -10.26 8.45
CA GLU A 129 -14.38 -9.62 9.42
C GLU A 129 -13.73 -9.29 10.77
N LYS A 130 -12.78 -10.13 11.22
CA LYS A 130 -12.19 -10.02 12.56
C LYS A 130 -10.66 -10.04 12.52
N PRO A 131 -9.98 -9.02 13.11
CA PRO A 131 -8.53 -9.00 13.22
C PRO A 131 -7.93 -10.22 13.96
N SER A 132 -8.68 -10.83 14.88
CA SER A 132 -8.27 -12.06 15.58
C SER A 132 -8.12 -13.26 14.64
N GLU A 133 -9.01 -13.39 13.65
CA GLU A 133 -8.92 -14.44 12.64
C GLU A 133 -7.70 -14.25 11.75
N MET A 134 -7.38 -12.99 11.44
CA MET A 134 -6.17 -12.64 10.69
C MET A 134 -4.90 -13.10 11.42
N ILE A 135 -4.81 -12.85 12.73
CA ILE A 135 -3.66 -13.30 13.55
C ILE A 135 -3.49 -14.82 13.46
N ARG A 136 -4.58 -15.59 13.54
CA ARG A 136 -4.55 -17.05 13.38
C ARG A 136 -4.03 -17.47 12.01
N LYS A 137 -4.46 -16.79 10.94
CA LYS A 137 -3.99 -17.03 9.56
C LYS A 137 -2.51 -16.65 9.37
N MET A 138 -2.00 -15.65 10.09
CA MET A 138 -0.59 -15.24 10.02
C MET A 138 0.39 -16.29 10.57
N SER A 139 -0.06 -17.14 11.50
CA SER A 139 0.75 -18.24 12.05
C SER A 139 1.19 -19.21 10.96
N CYS A 140 0.34 -19.49 9.97
CA CYS A 140 0.69 -20.33 8.83
C CYS A 140 1.37 -19.50 7.72
N ARG A 141 2.67 -19.72 7.48
CA ARG A 141 3.42 -18.98 6.44
C ARG A 141 2.85 -19.18 5.04
N VAL A 142 2.42 -20.40 4.71
CA VAL A 142 1.87 -20.74 3.39
C VAL A 142 0.50 -20.08 3.20
N GLY A 143 -0.40 -20.27 4.17
CA GLY A 143 -1.72 -19.63 4.16
C GLY A 143 -1.64 -18.11 4.09
N TRP A 144 -0.73 -17.50 4.84
CA TRP A 144 -0.51 -16.05 4.82
C TRP A 144 -0.03 -15.54 3.45
N ARG A 145 0.89 -16.26 2.79
CA ARG A 145 1.35 -15.90 1.46
C ARG A 145 0.24 -16.00 0.41
N SER A 146 -0.58 -17.05 0.48
CA SER A 146 -1.71 -17.22 -0.41
C SER A 146 -2.72 -16.08 -0.24
N LEU A 147 -3.06 -15.74 1.01
CA LEU A 147 -4.01 -14.68 1.31
C LEU A 147 -3.53 -13.31 0.81
N ILE A 148 -2.25 -12.98 1.03
CA ILE A 148 -1.65 -11.75 0.47
C ILE A 148 -1.72 -11.74 -1.05
N ALA A 149 -1.48 -12.88 -1.70
CA ALA A 149 -1.58 -12.98 -3.15
C ALA A 149 -3.00 -12.68 -3.61
N HIS A 150 -4.02 -13.36 -3.05
CA HIS A 150 -5.43 -13.11 -3.36
C HIS A 150 -5.83 -11.64 -3.14
N ALA A 151 -5.49 -11.05 -1.99
CA ALA A 151 -5.79 -9.64 -1.72
C ALA A 151 -5.09 -8.69 -2.71
N SER A 152 -3.89 -9.03 -3.20
CA SER A 152 -3.21 -8.22 -4.22
C SER A 152 -3.81 -8.32 -5.62
N TRP A 153 -4.54 -9.40 -5.92
CA TRP A 153 -5.25 -9.56 -7.20
C TRP A 153 -6.61 -8.85 -7.21
N HIS A 154 -7.29 -8.80 -6.05
CA HIS A 154 -8.62 -8.19 -5.92
C HIS A 154 -8.62 -6.75 -5.37
N GLY A 155 -7.48 -6.28 -4.84
CA GLY A 155 -7.32 -4.92 -4.35
C GLY A 155 -7.11 -3.93 -5.50
N THR A 156 -8.20 -3.56 -6.16
CA THR A 156 -8.30 -2.46 -7.14
C THR A 156 -9.44 -1.54 -6.75
#